data_AF-A0A9X1RDB8-F1
#
_entry.id   AF-A0A9X1RDB8-F1
#
_cell.length_a   1.000
_cell.length_b   1.000
_cell.length_c   1.000
_cell.angle_alpha   90.00
_cell.angle_beta   90.00
_cell.angle_gamma   90.00
#
_symmetry.space_group_name_H-M   'P 1'
#
loop_
_entity.id
_entity.type
_entity.pdbx_description
1 polymer ?
#
loop_
_entity_poly.entity_id
_entity_poly.type
_entity_poly.pdbx_seq_one_letter_code
_entity_poly.pdbx_strand_id
1 'polypeptide(L)'
;MSKTEAAMTGIDEIFRILAGRPAAFDPLICCLYHQNNLPRFAEPMPRDPSPEVGQFLDQNFAETVRAAIAFNEAIHDGAIMAAVDHHSRCTITGWSYRLFPPPSEIPPPVNKGSAFNSCVAMSLVPGILALYLVSKGTTWRFERGSVNRL
;
A
#
# COMPACT_ATOMS: atom_id res chain seq x y z
N MET A 1 -22.90 -6.77 -4.82
CA MET A 1 -21.58 -6.28 -4.35
C MET A 1 -21.00 -7.30 -3.40
N SER A 2 -19.81 -7.81 -3.68
CA SER A 2 -19.11 -8.72 -2.77
C SER A 2 -18.62 -7.98 -1.52
N LYS A 3 -18.40 -8.67 -0.39
CA LYS A 3 -17.85 -8.06 0.84
C LYS A 3 -16.47 -7.42 0.60
N THR A 4 -15.69 -7.97 -0.33
CA THR A 4 -14.38 -7.44 -0.73
C THR A 4 -14.52 -6.13 -1.51
N GLU A 5 -15.50 -6.02 -2.41
CA GLU A 5 -15.77 -4.76 -3.14
C GLU A 5 -16.15 -3.62 -2.18
N ALA A 6 -17.02 -3.88 -1.20
CA ALA A 6 -17.38 -2.89 -0.19
C ALA A 6 -16.18 -2.45 0.67
N ALA A 7 -15.30 -3.39 1.02
CA ALA A 7 -14.04 -3.10 1.70
C ALA A 7 -13.16 -2.16 0.87
N MET A 8 -13.02 -2.45 -0.42
CA MET A 8 -12.20 -1.65 -1.33
C MET A 8 -12.76 -0.23 -1.49
N THR A 9 -14.08 -0.03 -1.54
CA THR A 9 -14.67 1.31 -1.58
C THR A 9 -14.33 2.13 -0.33
N GLY A 10 -14.39 1.52 0.86
CA GLY A 10 -14.01 2.19 2.11
C GLY A 10 -12.52 2.55 2.15
N ILE A 11 -11.66 1.66 1.64
CA ILE A 11 -10.21 1.89 1.61
C ILE A 11 -9.84 2.95 0.55
N ASP A 12 -10.49 2.93 -0.62
CA ASP A 12 -10.31 3.97 -1.64
C ASP A 12 -10.54 5.36 -1.05
N GLU A 13 -11.56 5.52 -0.21
CA GLU A 13 -11.87 6.80 0.42
C GLU A 13 -10.78 7.26 1.40
N ILE A 14 -10.24 6.34 2.20
CA ILE A 14 -9.11 6.63 3.11
C ILE A 14 -7.92 7.17 2.31
N PHE A 15 -7.63 6.56 1.17
CA PHE A 15 -6.53 6.94 0.29
C PHE A 15 -6.79 8.22 -0.52
N ARG A 16 -8.04 8.57 -0.83
CA ARG A 16 -8.40 9.90 -1.36
C ARG A 16 -8.15 10.99 -0.34
N ILE A 17 -8.60 10.79 0.90
CA ILE A 17 -8.40 11.74 2.00
C ILE A 17 -6.90 11.94 2.27
N LEU A 18 -6.09 10.87 2.15
CA LEU A 18 -4.65 10.92 2.36
C LEU A 18 -3.94 11.84 1.36
N ALA A 19 -4.32 11.86 0.08
CA ALA A 19 -3.72 12.77 -0.91
C ALA A 19 -4.02 14.26 -0.63
N GLY A 20 -5.16 14.55 -0.01
CA GLY A 20 -5.54 15.91 0.37
C GLY A 20 -4.85 16.43 1.63
N ARG A 21 -4.14 15.56 2.35
CA ARG A 21 -3.32 15.95 3.51
C ARG A 21 -1.86 15.99 3.06
N PRO A 22 -1.08 17.02 3.42
CA PRO A 22 0.36 16.97 3.27
C PRO A 22 0.90 15.87 4.18
N ALA A 23 0.93 14.64 3.67
CA ALA A 23 1.75 13.59 4.20
C ALA A 23 3.20 14.10 4.10
N ALA A 24 3.95 14.06 5.19
CA ALA A 24 5.36 14.47 5.22
C ALA A 24 6.29 13.55 4.41
N PHE A 25 5.73 12.71 3.55
CA PHE A 25 6.38 11.62 2.86
C PHE A 25 5.69 11.40 1.50
N ASP A 26 6.47 11.50 0.44
CA ASP A 26 6.07 11.32 -0.95
C ASP A 26 7.26 10.64 -1.66
N PRO A 27 7.09 9.42 -2.21
CA PRO A 27 5.85 8.66 -2.33
C PRO A 27 5.53 7.78 -1.10
N LEU A 28 4.24 7.46 -0.89
CA LEU A 28 3.79 6.35 -0.03
C LEU A 28 3.26 5.21 -0.90
N ILE A 29 3.71 3.99 -0.60
CA ILE A 29 3.16 2.76 -1.17
C ILE A 29 2.45 1.98 -0.06
N CYS A 30 1.22 1.52 -0.32
CA CYS A 30 0.55 0.54 0.52
C CYS A 30 0.14 -0.67 -0.32
N CYS A 31 0.46 -1.87 0.15
CA CYS A 31 0.18 -3.14 -0.51
C CYS A 31 -0.86 -3.91 0.29
N LEU A 32 -2.04 -4.11 -0.29
CA LEU A 32 -3.13 -4.87 0.29
C LEU A 32 -3.08 -6.34 -0.15
N TYR A 33 -3.29 -7.23 0.81
CA TYR A 33 -3.32 -8.67 0.58
C TYR A 33 -4.31 -9.34 1.54
N HIS A 34 -4.63 -10.62 1.33
CA HIS A 34 -5.48 -11.38 2.26
C HIS A 34 -4.69 -11.83 3.50
N GLN A 35 -5.26 -11.72 4.70
CA GLN A 35 -4.59 -11.98 5.99
C GLN A 35 -3.83 -13.32 6.10
N ASN A 36 -4.23 -14.34 5.34
CA ASN A 36 -3.61 -15.67 5.37
C ASN A 36 -2.68 -15.94 4.17
N ASN A 37 -2.27 -14.90 3.43
CA ASN A 37 -1.47 -15.04 2.22
C ASN A 37 -0.46 -13.90 2.09
N LEU A 38 0.58 -13.91 2.94
CA LEU A 38 1.66 -12.94 2.83
C LEU A 38 2.26 -12.99 1.42
N PRO A 39 2.43 -11.85 0.73
CA PRO A 39 2.88 -11.87 -0.65
C PRO A 39 4.30 -12.40 -0.77
N ARG A 40 4.48 -13.45 -1.59
CA ARG A 40 5.80 -14.10 -1.83
C ARG A 40 6.88 -13.13 -2.34
N PHE A 41 6.47 -12.05 -3.00
CA PHE A 41 7.35 -11.08 -3.64
C PHE A 41 7.48 -9.78 -2.82
N ALA A 42 7.33 -9.90 -1.50
CA ALA A 42 7.51 -8.83 -0.55
C ALA A 42 8.34 -9.33 0.64
N GLU A 43 9.38 -8.58 1.00
CA GLU A 43 10.26 -8.91 2.12
C GLU A 43 10.37 -7.71 3.07
N PRO A 44 10.33 -7.95 4.39
CA PRO A 44 10.54 -6.88 5.35
C PRO A 44 11.96 -6.32 5.20
N MET A 45 12.09 -5.00 5.29
CA MET A 45 13.37 -4.32 5.51
C MET A 45 13.38 -3.89 6.98
N PRO A 46 14.00 -4.68 7.89
CA PRO A 46 13.94 -4.41 9.32
C PRO A 46 14.40 -2.99 9.66
N ARG A 47 13.64 -2.32 10.51
CA ARG A 47 13.92 -0.97 11.01
C ARG A 47 14.06 -1.03 12.54
N ASP A 48 14.98 -0.26 13.08
CA ASP A 48 15.19 -0.12 14.51
C ASP A 48 15.21 1.38 14.88
N PRO A 49 14.28 1.88 15.71
CA PRO A 49 13.16 1.14 16.29
C PRO A 49 12.05 0.83 15.25
N SER A 50 11.33 -0.28 15.42
CA SER A 50 10.20 -0.62 14.53
C SER A 50 8.89 -0.10 15.12
N PRO A 51 8.06 0.65 14.36
CA PRO A 51 6.74 1.05 14.84
C PRO A 51 5.84 -0.17 15.04
N GLU A 52 4.88 -0.05 15.95
CA GLU A 52 3.89 -1.09 16.17
C GLU A 52 3.07 -1.40 14.91
N VAL A 53 2.58 -2.63 14.82
CA VAL A 53 1.66 -3.11 13.77
C VAL A 53 0.33 -3.54 14.41
N GLY A 54 -0.68 -3.80 13.59
CA GLY A 54 -2.02 -4.23 14.01
C GLY A 54 -3.05 -3.11 14.07
N GLN A 55 -2.64 -1.86 13.85
CA GLN A 55 -3.59 -0.74 13.72
C GLN A 55 -4.47 -0.92 12.48
N PHE A 56 -5.72 -0.47 12.56
CA PHE A 56 -6.62 -0.50 11.42
C PHE A 56 -6.19 0.53 10.36
N LEU A 57 -6.36 0.15 9.10
CA LEU A 57 -6.35 1.09 7.99
C LEU A 57 -7.74 1.73 7.94
N ASP A 58 -7.89 2.84 8.65
CA ASP A 58 -9.13 3.59 8.82
C ASP A 58 -8.94 5.09 8.52
N GLN A 59 -9.89 5.93 8.94
CA GLN A 59 -9.83 7.39 8.70
C GLN A 59 -8.65 8.10 9.40
N ASN A 60 -8.03 7.45 10.39
CA ASN A 60 -6.85 7.96 11.11
C ASN A 60 -5.54 7.50 10.47
N PHE A 61 -5.58 6.80 9.33
CA PHE A 61 -4.39 6.24 8.70
C PHE A 61 -3.30 7.30 8.44
N ALA A 62 -3.67 8.53 8.06
CA ALA A 62 -2.72 9.62 7.87
C ALA A 62 -1.94 9.95 9.16
N GLU A 63 -2.62 9.96 10.30
CA GLU A 63 -2.05 10.18 11.62
C GLU A 63 -1.19 9.00 12.05
N THR A 64 -1.63 7.77 11.79
CA THR A 64 -0.86 6.54 12.05
C THR A 64 0.48 6.56 11.32
N VAL A 65 0.48 6.86 10.01
CA VAL A 65 1.73 6.91 9.23
C VAL A 65 2.63 8.06 9.71
N ARG A 66 2.06 9.24 10.01
CA ARG A 66 2.84 10.37 10.53
C ARG A 66 3.51 10.05 11.87
N ALA A 67 2.79 9.40 12.77
CA ALA A 67 3.33 8.97 14.06
C ALA A 67 4.44 7.93 13.88
N ALA A 68 4.24 6.96 12.98
CA ALA A 68 5.23 5.93 12.70
C ALA A 68 6.53 6.51 12.10
N ILE A 69 6.43 7.50 11.20
CA ILE A 69 7.61 8.20 10.63
C ILE A 69 8.30 9.08 11.66
N ALA A 70 7.54 9.80 12.49
CA ALA A 70 8.12 10.59 13.58
C ALA A 70 8.86 9.70 14.59
N PHE A 71 8.44 8.44 14.74
CA PHE A 71 9.10 7.44 15.56
C PHE A 71 10.35 6.87 14.90
N ASN A 72 10.31 6.60 13.59
CA ASN A 72 11.47 6.22 12.80
C ASN A 72 11.33 6.70 11.36
N GLU A 73 12.16 7.65 10.94
CA GLU A 73 12.08 8.24 9.60
C GLU A 73 12.31 7.22 8.48
N ALA A 74 13.15 6.20 8.72
CA ALA A 74 13.50 5.20 7.71
C ALA A 74 12.32 4.31 7.29
N ILE A 75 11.17 4.37 7.99
CA ILE A 75 10.02 3.54 7.63
C ILE A 75 9.40 3.91 6.29
N HIS A 76 9.62 5.15 5.83
CA HIS A 76 9.11 5.62 4.54
C HIS A 76 9.78 4.92 3.35
N ASP A 77 10.95 4.29 3.58
CA ASP A 77 11.69 3.57 2.55
C ASP A 77 11.11 2.17 2.42
N GLY A 78 10.18 2.01 1.49
CA GLY A 78 9.49 0.76 1.18
C GLY A 78 7.96 0.88 1.21
N ALA A 79 7.29 -0.25 1.07
CA ALA A 79 5.83 -0.35 1.14
C ALA A 79 5.34 -0.60 2.56
N ILE A 80 4.17 -0.05 2.89
CA ILE A 80 3.36 -0.46 4.04
C ILE A 80 2.56 -1.69 3.61
N MET A 81 2.59 -2.75 4.41
CA MET A 81 1.81 -3.96 4.17
C MET A 81 0.54 -3.92 5.01
N ALA A 82 -0.61 -4.21 4.41
CA ALA A 82 -1.86 -4.33 5.15
C ALA A 82 -2.69 -5.54 4.69
N ALA A 83 -3.22 -6.26 5.67
CA ALA A 83 -4.00 -7.47 5.48
C ALA A 83 -5.49 -7.18 5.59
N VAL A 84 -6.27 -7.74 4.66
CA VAL A 84 -7.73 -7.75 4.71
C VAL A 84 -8.21 -9.11 5.23
N ASP A 85 -9.00 -9.08 6.30
CA ASP A 85 -9.62 -10.27 6.90
C ASP A 85 -10.95 -10.67 6.25
N HIS A 86 -11.53 -11.78 6.70
CA HIS A 86 -12.82 -12.29 6.20
C HIS A 86 -14.04 -11.43 6.62
N HIS A 87 -13.83 -10.48 7.54
CA HIS A 87 -14.79 -9.46 7.95
C HIS A 87 -14.57 -8.13 7.23
N SER A 88 -13.72 -8.10 6.19
CA SER A 88 -13.39 -6.88 5.43
C SER A 88 -12.69 -5.80 6.26
N ARG A 89 -12.08 -6.15 7.39
CA ARG A 89 -11.25 -5.24 8.17
C ARG A 89 -9.83 -5.27 7.62
N CYS A 90 -9.23 -4.10 7.49
CA CYS A 90 -7.88 -3.93 6.99
C CYS A 90 -6.96 -3.51 8.14
N THR A 91 -5.89 -4.26 8.38
CA THR A 91 -4.91 -3.96 9.45
C THR A 91 -3.51 -3.85 8.88
N ILE A 92 -2.73 -2.87 9.35
CA ILE A 92 -1.32 -2.74 9.03
C ILE A 92 -0.58 -3.94 9.63
N THR A 93 0.17 -4.65 8.81
CA THR A 93 0.95 -5.83 9.22
C THR A 93 2.45 -5.62 9.12
N GLY A 94 2.89 -4.51 8.55
CA GLY A 94 4.31 -4.26 8.38
C GLY A 94 4.62 -2.90 7.79
N TRP A 95 5.78 -2.39 8.18
CA TRP A 95 6.38 -1.15 7.70
C TRP A 95 7.63 -1.50 6.87
N SER A 96 7.99 -0.65 5.91
CA SER A 96 9.17 -0.82 5.04
C SER A 96 9.33 -2.20 4.42
N TYR A 97 8.52 -2.53 3.43
CA TYR A 97 8.71 -3.75 2.66
C TYR A 97 9.34 -3.46 1.31
N ARG A 98 10.34 -4.27 0.96
CA ARG A 98 10.85 -4.32 -0.40
C ARG A 98 9.87 -5.12 -1.25
N LEU A 99 9.30 -4.48 -2.27
CA LEU A 99 8.52 -5.16 -3.29
C LEU A 99 9.45 -5.56 -4.44
N PHE A 100 9.43 -6.83 -4.83
CA PHE A 100 10.23 -7.37 -5.92
C PHE A 100 9.36 -8.26 -6.82
N PRO A 101 8.36 -7.68 -7.49
CA PRO A 101 7.46 -8.46 -8.34
C PRO A 101 8.25 -9.22 -9.42
N PRO A 102 7.78 -10.41 -9.82
CA PRO A 102 8.40 -11.13 -10.91
C PRO A 102 8.30 -10.32 -12.22
N PRO A 103 9.14 -10.62 -13.23
CA PRO A 103 9.02 -10.00 -14.54
C PRO A 103 7.58 -10.12 -15.07
N SER A 104 6.99 -9.00 -15.50
CA SER A 104 5.68 -9.00 -16.15
C SER A 104 5.82 -8.85 -17.65
N GLU A 105 4.97 -9.55 -18.40
CA GLU A 105 4.82 -9.33 -19.85
C GLU A 105 4.16 -7.99 -20.18
N ILE A 106 3.51 -7.36 -19.20
CA ILE A 106 2.97 -6.01 -19.34
C ILE A 106 4.14 -5.02 -19.36
N PRO A 107 4.34 -4.28 -20.46
CA PRO A 107 5.39 -3.27 -20.51
C PRO A 107 5.08 -2.17 -19.47
N PRO A 108 6.11 -1.69 -18.75
CA PRO A 108 5.91 -0.64 -17.78
C PRO A 108 5.39 0.63 -18.49
N PRO A 109 4.51 1.41 -17.85
CA PRO A 109 4.10 2.68 -18.38
C PRO A 109 5.32 3.59 -18.60
N VAL A 110 5.45 4.12 -19.81
CA VAL A 110 6.55 5.02 -20.18
C VAL A 110 6.48 6.30 -19.33
N ASN A 111 7.63 6.82 -18.93
CA ASN A 111 7.77 8.07 -18.15
C ASN A 111 7.12 8.04 -16.75
N LYS A 112 7.04 6.87 -16.12
CA LYS A 112 6.66 6.71 -14.71
C LYS A 112 7.85 6.28 -13.85
N GLY A 113 7.84 6.68 -12.58
CA GLY A 113 8.90 6.38 -11.62
C GLY A 113 8.88 4.92 -11.13
N SER A 114 9.95 4.51 -10.46
CA SER A 114 10.13 3.14 -9.94
C SER A 114 8.96 2.68 -9.06
N ALA A 115 8.51 3.50 -8.11
CA ALA A 115 7.37 3.20 -7.24
C ALA A 115 6.09 2.86 -8.02
N PHE A 116 5.79 3.62 -9.07
CA PHE A 116 4.63 3.40 -9.93
C PHE A 116 4.74 2.07 -10.68
N ASN A 117 5.91 1.81 -11.28
CA ASN A 117 6.15 0.57 -12.03
C ASN A 117 6.11 -0.66 -11.11
N SER A 118 6.68 -0.56 -9.90
CA SER A 118 6.57 -1.60 -8.88
C SER A 118 5.12 -1.85 -8.49
N CYS A 119 4.28 -0.82 -8.37
CA CYS A 119 2.85 -1.01 -8.08
C CYS A 119 2.11 -1.71 -9.22
N VAL A 120 2.37 -1.35 -10.48
CA VAL A 120 1.77 -2.04 -11.64
C VAL A 120 2.15 -3.53 -11.63
N ALA A 121 3.45 -3.83 -11.57
CA ALA A 121 3.94 -5.19 -11.61
C ALA A 121 3.48 -6.02 -10.40
N MET A 122 3.52 -5.44 -9.19
CA MET A 122 3.06 -6.12 -7.98
C MET A 122 1.55 -6.37 -7.98
N SER A 123 0.75 -5.52 -8.62
CA SER A 123 -0.70 -5.72 -8.72
C SER A 123 -1.10 -6.95 -9.53
N LEU A 124 -0.17 -7.53 -10.31
CA LEU A 124 -0.37 -8.77 -11.06
C LEU A 124 -0.06 -10.02 -10.23
N VAL A 125 0.58 -9.88 -9.06
CA VAL A 125 0.97 -11.01 -8.23
C VAL A 125 -0.27 -11.66 -7.58
N PRO A 126 -0.45 -12.99 -7.68
CA PRO A 126 -1.54 -13.68 -7.01
C PRO A 126 -1.52 -13.43 -5.49
N GLY A 127 -2.68 -13.10 -4.93
CA GLY A 127 -2.82 -12.80 -3.50
C GLY A 127 -2.75 -11.31 -3.16
N ILE A 128 -2.27 -10.47 -4.08
CA ILE A 128 -2.41 -9.02 -3.97
C ILE A 128 -3.83 -8.62 -4.34
N LEU A 129 -4.44 -7.84 -3.46
CA LEU A 129 -5.77 -7.28 -3.66
C LEU A 129 -5.67 -5.96 -4.42
N ALA A 130 -4.82 -5.07 -3.94
CA ALA A 130 -4.57 -3.78 -4.55
C ALA A 130 -3.24 -3.21 -4.06
N LEU A 131 -2.68 -2.27 -4.81
CA LEU A 131 -1.72 -1.32 -4.29
C LEU A 131 -2.26 0.09 -4.38
N TYR A 132 -1.84 0.92 -3.44
CA TYR A 132 -2.08 2.35 -3.43
C TYR A 132 -0.75 3.08 -3.47
N LEU A 133 -0.63 4.03 -4.37
CA LEU A 133 0.48 4.97 -4.44
C LEU A 133 -0.05 6.37 -4.21
N VAL A 134 0.38 7.01 -3.14
CA VAL A 134 0.18 8.44 -2.94
C VAL A 134 1.46 9.15 -3.32
N SER A 135 1.40 10.01 -4.32
CA SER A 135 2.54 10.81 -4.74
C SER A 135 2.10 12.12 -5.38
N LYS A 136 2.80 13.21 -5.03
CA LYS A 136 2.57 14.57 -5.54
C LYS A 136 1.10 15.01 -5.43
N GLY A 137 0.48 14.73 -4.28
CA GLY A 137 -0.92 15.06 -4.01
C GLY A 137 -1.93 14.28 -4.87
N THR A 138 -1.52 13.17 -5.50
CA THR A 138 -2.41 12.29 -6.26
C THR A 138 -2.34 10.88 -5.69
N THR A 139 -3.50 10.21 -5.62
CA THR A 139 -3.55 8.79 -5.28
C THR A 139 -3.89 7.96 -6.51
N TRP A 140 -3.19 6.84 -6.65
CA TRP A 140 -3.40 5.82 -7.67
C TRP A 140 -3.70 4.48 -7.01
N ARG A 141 -4.69 3.78 -7.53
CA ARG A 141 -4.99 2.38 -7.21
C ARG A 141 -4.56 1.48 -8.35
N PHE A 142 -3.91 0.37 -7.99
CA PHE A 142 -3.45 -0.66 -8.91
C PHE A 142 -4.10 -1.98 -8.52
N GLU A 143 -4.77 -2.63 -9.47
CA GLU A 143 -5.40 -3.94 -9.25
C GLU A 143 -5.31 -4.76 -10.53
N ARG A 144 -4.72 -5.96 -10.46
CA ARG A 144 -4.63 -6.90 -11.59
C ARG A 144 -4.09 -6.24 -12.88
N GLY A 145 -3.06 -5.41 -12.73
CA GLY A 145 -2.45 -4.65 -13.83
C GLY A 145 -3.23 -3.42 -14.29
N SER A 146 -4.46 -3.22 -13.82
CA SER A 146 -5.25 -2.02 -14.10
C SER A 146 -4.84 -0.87 -13.18
N VAL A 147 -4.86 0.35 -13.70
CA VAL A 147 -4.45 1.55 -12.96
C VAL A 147 -5.56 2.58 -13.00
N ASN A 148 -6.00 3.03 -11.83
CA ASN A 148 -7.04 4.04 -11.67
C ASN A 148 -6.52 5.19 -10.81
N ARG A 149 -6.74 6.42 -11.26
CA ARG A 149 -6.58 7.59 -10.41
C ARG A 149 -7.81 7.69 -9.50
N LEU A 150 -7.60 7.93 -8.21
CA LEU A 150 -8.69 8.09 -7.23
C LEU A 150 -9.11 9.54 -7.03
#